data_AF-A0AAD3CVV2-F1
#
_entry.id   AF-A0AAD3CVV2-F1
#
_cell.length_a   1.000
_cell.length_b   1.000
_cell.length_c   1.000
_cell.angle_alpha   90.00
_cell.angle_beta   90.00
_cell.angle_gamma   90.00
#
_symmetry.space_group_name_H-M   'P 1'
#
loop_
_entity.id
_entity.type
_entity.pdbx_description
1 polymer ?
#
loop_
_entity_poly.entity_id
_entity_poly.type
_entity_poly.pdbx_seq_one_letter_code
_entity_poly.pdbx_strand_id
1 'polypeptide(L)'
;MAKSFSLSPNQGWIAVFVPALLYYIFLSPTKTPLLSYLNLLPSYFPLETTLILENGINDEIKKIFDSKNNFEIVIEDEDASFYDTTWVEDTELGRGYLLISDSSSNGKVWRYEMGGGIIPIGKSLYLDQSGCRSGHINECDGSSLHLGSKGLAVQVTKDEERFDIGLLLIAEKGEKRIIRLENDGARTPLVLDVPSLCDDGKTFHRLQNPGQVVYTPFGDLLFTEREECHQQEVEGGKSISFVKTGIYRVKDVVNIPSIPFKNSRDAHQWTLKEMIEQHVEVTIDVPYSNLGDVSDVLIGKEMTSIYISTRKPNHNGCTHFIHKIEEDIDSESTETKDISKLPIFFDMTKFYEMPNSCSEGKTFLTIDDKGNLFATFPGGLVIIDKDGDHLATINFQYSDQSSLSTKIQATSLTIANDGYMYLTTESKLLRLKLKSKMLNHPTNMIVPKRK
;
A
#
# COMPACT_ATOMS: atom_id res chain seq x y z
N MET A 1 -60.93 -26.15 8.51
CA MET A 1 -59.87 -26.04 9.54
C MET A 1 -58.64 -25.45 8.88
N ALA A 2 -58.47 -24.12 8.94
CA ALA A 2 -57.26 -23.47 8.46
C ALA A 2 -56.20 -23.55 9.57
N LYS A 3 -55.09 -24.25 9.32
CA LYS A 3 -53.94 -24.27 10.24
C LYS A 3 -53.23 -22.92 10.11
N SER A 4 -53.26 -22.12 11.17
CA SER A 4 -52.46 -20.89 11.25
C SER A 4 -50.98 -21.28 11.33
N PHE A 5 -50.21 -20.96 10.29
CA PHE A 5 -48.76 -21.02 10.35
C PHE A 5 -48.25 -19.82 11.14
N SER A 6 -47.82 -20.05 12.38
CA SER A 6 -47.06 -19.04 13.14
C SER A 6 -45.61 -19.08 12.66
N LEU A 7 -45.22 -18.10 11.84
CA LEU A 7 -43.82 -17.87 11.53
C LEU A 7 -43.12 -17.33 12.79
N SER A 8 -41.92 -17.84 13.07
CA SER A 8 -41.10 -17.30 14.14
C SER A 8 -40.66 -15.86 13.81
N PRO A 9 -40.42 -14.99 14.80
CA PRO A 9 -39.99 -13.61 14.57
C PRO A 9 -38.75 -13.51 13.66
N ASN A 10 -37.85 -14.49 13.71
CA ASN A 10 -36.64 -14.56 12.89
C ASN A 10 -36.87 -14.98 11.43
N GLN A 11 -38.09 -15.39 11.07
CA GLN A 11 -38.47 -15.75 9.69
C GLN A 11 -39.37 -14.69 9.03
N GLY A 12 -39.83 -13.68 9.78
CA GLY A 12 -40.68 -12.62 9.25
C GLY A 12 -40.03 -11.81 8.13
N TRP A 13 -38.71 -11.61 8.19
CA TRP A 13 -37.97 -10.89 7.15
C TRP A 13 -37.99 -11.63 5.81
N ILE A 14 -38.02 -12.98 5.80
CA ILE A 14 -38.06 -13.76 4.55
C ILE A 14 -39.36 -13.48 3.79
N ALA A 15 -40.48 -13.40 4.51
CA ALA A 15 -41.80 -13.13 3.92
C ALA A 15 -41.93 -11.71 3.35
N VAL A 16 -41.10 -10.77 3.80
CA VAL A 16 -41.07 -9.39 3.27
C VAL A 16 -40.01 -9.22 2.20
N PHE A 17 -38.81 -9.73 2.44
CA PHE A 17 -37.64 -9.52 1.59
C PHE A 17 -37.69 -10.34 0.30
N VAL A 18 -38.10 -11.62 0.35
CA VAL A 18 -38.12 -12.47 -0.84
C VAL A 18 -39.13 -11.96 -1.87
N PRO A 19 -40.39 -11.62 -1.52
CA PRO A 19 -41.32 -11.04 -2.49
C PRO A 19 -40.87 -9.68 -3.03
N ALA A 20 -40.26 -8.83 -2.19
CA ALA A 20 -39.73 -7.53 -2.63
C ALA A 20 -38.54 -7.69 -3.59
N LEU A 21 -37.62 -8.63 -3.31
CA LEU A 21 -36.50 -8.98 -4.18
C LEU A 21 -37.00 -9.58 -5.50
N LEU A 22 -37.95 -10.51 -5.46
CA LEU A 22 -38.56 -11.07 -6.66
C LEU A 22 -39.30 -9.98 -7.46
N TYR A 23 -40.05 -9.09 -6.80
CA TYR A 23 -40.69 -7.95 -7.46
C TYR A 23 -39.66 -7.04 -8.13
N TYR A 24 -38.55 -6.74 -7.46
CA TYR A 24 -37.46 -5.94 -8.01
C TYR A 24 -36.80 -6.63 -9.23
N ILE A 25 -36.57 -7.94 -9.15
CA ILE A 25 -35.98 -8.73 -10.24
C ILE A 25 -36.93 -8.86 -11.44
N PHE A 26 -38.23 -9.04 -11.21
CA PHE A 26 -39.19 -9.43 -12.26
C PHE A 26 -40.09 -8.30 -12.78
N LEU A 27 -40.32 -7.24 -12.02
CA LEU A 27 -41.35 -6.23 -12.34
C LEU A 27 -40.83 -4.80 -12.52
N SER A 28 -39.53 -4.54 -12.40
CA SER A 28 -38.96 -3.23 -12.71
C SER A 28 -38.92 -3.00 -14.23
N PRO A 29 -39.81 -2.14 -14.81
CA PRO A 29 -39.98 -2.02 -16.26
C PRO A 29 -38.94 -1.11 -16.92
N THR A 30 -38.04 -0.52 -16.13
CA THR A 30 -36.97 0.34 -16.63
C THR A 30 -35.77 -0.53 -17.00
N LYS A 31 -35.70 -0.88 -18.29
CA LYS A 31 -34.51 -1.28 -19.06
C LYS A 31 -33.26 -1.62 -18.21
N THR A 32 -33.06 -2.91 -17.93
CA THR A 32 -31.79 -3.64 -17.63
C THR A 32 -30.59 -2.78 -17.17
N PRO A 33 -29.97 -3.09 -15.99
CA PRO A 33 -29.12 -4.29 -15.93
C PRO A 33 -28.98 -4.91 -14.52
N LEU A 34 -29.62 -6.04 -14.24
CA LEU A 34 -29.14 -6.96 -13.19
C LEU A 34 -28.62 -8.26 -13.82
N LEU A 35 -29.28 -8.73 -14.90
CA LEU A 35 -28.84 -9.89 -15.67
C LEU A 35 -27.59 -9.63 -16.54
N SER A 36 -27.34 -8.40 -16.99
CA SER A 36 -26.06 -8.08 -17.65
C SER A 36 -24.90 -7.92 -16.66
N TYR A 37 -25.16 -7.69 -15.37
CA TYR A 37 -24.15 -7.86 -14.32
C TYR A 37 -23.85 -9.33 -14.01
N LEU A 38 -24.82 -10.24 -14.19
CA LEU A 38 -24.58 -11.69 -14.07
C LEU A 38 -23.77 -12.26 -15.25
N ASN A 39 -23.77 -11.59 -16.41
CA ASN A 39 -22.85 -11.88 -17.53
C ASN A 39 -21.46 -11.23 -17.36
N LEU A 40 -21.25 -10.44 -16.31
CA LEU A 40 -19.92 -10.03 -15.82
C LEU A 40 -19.43 -10.99 -14.73
N LEU A 41 -19.77 -12.29 -14.82
CA LEU A 41 -18.89 -13.26 -14.18
C LEU A 41 -17.52 -13.03 -14.83
N PRO A 42 -16.51 -12.58 -14.07
CA PRO A 42 -15.19 -12.34 -14.64
C PRO A 42 -14.81 -13.63 -15.34
N SER A 43 -14.50 -13.54 -16.64
CA SER A 43 -13.93 -14.66 -17.37
C SER A 43 -12.69 -15.08 -16.60
N TYR A 44 -12.83 -16.15 -15.82
CA TYR A 44 -11.77 -16.74 -15.03
C TYR A 44 -10.78 -17.31 -16.02
N PHE A 45 -9.82 -16.48 -16.44
CA PHE A 45 -8.60 -16.96 -17.04
C PHE A 45 -7.67 -17.30 -15.89
N PRO A 46 -7.55 -18.59 -15.51
CA PRO A 46 -6.61 -18.96 -14.47
C PRO A 46 -5.22 -18.54 -14.94
N LEU A 47 -4.53 -17.76 -14.12
CA LEU A 47 -3.14 -17.47 -14.37
C LEU A 47 -2.37 -18.77 -14.16
N GLU A 48 -1.58 -19.18 -15.16
CA GLU A 48 -0.70 -20.33 -14.98
C GLU A 48 0.45 -19.93 -14.06
N THR A 49 0.30 -20.31 -12.80
CA THR A 49 1.35 -20.19 -11.80
C THR A 49 2.21 -21.43 -11.83
N THR A 50 3.50 -21.23 -12.07
CA THR A 50 4.49 -22.29 -11.96
C THR A 50 5.32 -22.04 -10.71
N LEU A 51 5.13 -22.93 -9.74
CA LEU A 51 5.96 -22.95 -8.56
C LEU A 51 7.30 -23.61 -8.91
N ILE A 52 8.37 -22.81 -8.95
CA ILE A 52 9.73 -23.33 -9.15
C ILE A 52 10.45 -23.31 -7.81
N LEU A 53 10.62 -24.49 -7.23
CA LEU A 53 11.39 -24.64 -6.01
C LEU A 53 12.79 -25.12 -6.34
N GLU A 54 13.80 -24.27 -6.12
CA GLU A 54 15.21 -24.64 -6.30
C GLU A 54 15.62 -25.83 -5.42
N ASN A 55 15.00 -25.99 -4.24
CA ASN A 55 15.32 -27.03 -3.25
C ASN A 55 14.21 -28.09 -3.04
N GLY A 56 13.19 -28.12 -3.91
CA GLY A 56 12.00 -28.97 -3.74
C GLY A 56 11.03 -28.47 -2.67
N ILE A 57 9.82 -29.09 -2.60
CA ILE A 57 8.79 -28.70 -1.63
C ILE A 57 9.16 -29.28 -0.26
N ASN A 58 9.93 -28.53 0.53
CA ASN A 58 10.18 -28.87 1.93
C ASN A 58 8.88 -28.72 2.75
N ASP A 59 8.86 -29.29 3.96
CA ASP A 59 7.68 -29.25 4.82
C ASP A 59 7.40 -27.85 5.39
N GLU A 60 8.35 -26.91 5.32
CA GLU A 60 8.15 -25.53 5.73
C GLU A 60 7.32 -24.76 4.72
N ILE A 61 7.62 -24.92 3.42
CA ILE A 61 6.89 -24.32 2.31
C ILE A 61 5.43 -24.80 2.30
N LYS A 62 5.17 -26.08 2.59
CA LYS A 62 3.79 -26.63 2.71
C LYS A 62 2.98 -25.98 3.83
N LYS A 63 3.63 -25.36 4.83
CA LYS A 63 2.99 -24.61 5.92
C LYS A 63 2.70 -23.16 5.51
N ILE A 64 3.24 -22.69 4.40
CA ILE A 64 3.06 -21.32 3.90
C ILE A 64 1.96 -21.28 2.83
N PHE A 65 2.00 -22.17 1.83
CA PHE A 65 0.98 -22.23 0.78
C PHE A 65 0.59 -23.66 0.41
N ASP A 66 -0.52 -23.80 -0.32
CA ASP A 66 -0.91 -25.05 -0.98
C ASP A 66 -0.52 -24.97 -2.46
N SER A 67 0.27 -25.92 -2.96
CA SER A 67 0.76 -25.92 -4.35
C SER A 67 -0.34 -26.03 -5.40
N LYS A 68 -1.59 -26.30 -4.99
CA LYS A 68 -2.77 -26.28 -5.85
C LYS A 68 -3.39 -24.89 -6.00
N ASN A 69 -2.99 -23.93 -5.17
CA ASN A 69 -3.52 -22.57 -5.24
C ASN A 69 -2.81 -21.81 -6.35
N ASN A 70 -3.59 -21.20 -7.23
CA ASN A 70 -3.10 -20.30 -8.26
C ASN A 70 -3.48 -18.86 -7.90
N PHE A 71 -2.83 -17.89 -8.54
CA PHE A 71 -3.28 -16.51 -8.47
C PHE A 71 -4.61 -16.36 -9.21
N GLU A 72 -5.56 -15.69 -8.56
CA GLU A 72 -6.86 -15.32 -9.12
C GLU A 72 -6.87 -13.83 -9.39
N ILE A 73 -7.22 -13.40 -10.60
CA ILE A 73 -7.53 -12.00 -10.89
C ILE A 73 -8.93 -11.72 -10.32
N VAL A 74 -9.01 -10.76 -9.40
CA VAL A 74 -10.27 -10.37 -8.73
C VAL A 74 -10.77 -9.00 -9.16
N ILE A 75 -9.89 -8.14 -9.68
CA ILE A 75 -10.23 -6.86 -10.29
C ILE A 75 -9.35 -6.70 -11.53
N GLU A 76 -9.96 -6.25 -12.62
CA GLU A 76 -9.28 -5.80 -13.83
C GLU A 76 -9.93 -4.48 -14.26
N ASP A 77 -9.11 -3.43 -14.39
CA ASP A 77 -9.53 -2.06 -14.68
C ASP A 77 -8.40 -1.37 -15.46
N GLU A 78 -8.54 -1.30 -16.78
CA GLU A 78 -7.51 -0.79 -17.69
C GLU A 78 -7.23 0.71 -17.50
N ASP A 79 -8.19 1.45 -16.95
CA ASP A 79 -8.06 2.88 -16.67
C ASP A 79 -7.44 3.14 -15.28
N ALA A 80 -7.30 2.10 -14.46
CA ALA A 80 -6.69 2.22 -13.14
C ALA A 80 -5.16 2.31 -13.22
N SER A 81 -4.58 2.91 -12.18
CA SER A 81 -3.14 2.85 -11.92
C SER A 81 -2.93 2.53 -10.46
N PHE A 82 -3.19 1.28 -10.07
CA PHE A 82 -3.07 0.84 -8.69
C PHE A 82 -1.62 0.96 -8.22
N TYR A 83 -1.44 1.63 -7.09
CA TYR A 83 -0.12 1.97 -6.56
C TYR A 83 0.22 1.23 -5.28
N ASP A 84 -0.72 1.15 -4.33
CA ASP A 84 -0.48 0.57 -3.02
C ASP A 84 -1.72 -0.11 -2.46
N THR A 85 -1.54 -1.01 -1.50
CA THR A 85 -2.62 -1.68 -0.78
C THR A 85 -2.38 -1.70 0.72
N THR A 86 -3.47 -1.66 1.49
CA THR A 86 -3.39 -1.84 2.94
C THR A 86 -4.61 -2.57 3.45
N TRP A 87 -4.44 -3.43 4.45
CA TRP A 87 -5.53 -4.20 5.04
C TRP A 87 -6.12 -3.46 6.25
N VAL A 88 -7.45 -3.36 6.28
CA VAL A 88 -8.19 -2.77 7.40
C VAL A 88 -8.98 -3.86 8.10
N GLU A 89 -8.78 -4.01 9.41
CA GLU A 89 -9.64 -4.83 10.25
C GLU A 89 -10.95 -4.10 10.58
N ASP A 90 -12.08 -4.79 10.41
CA ASP A 90 -13.39 -4.35 10.87
C ASP A 90 -13.82 -5.24 12.04
N THR A 91 -13.58 -4.71 13.25
CA THR A 91 -13.88 -5.41 14.52
C THR A 91 -15.37 -5.62 14.74
N GLU A 92 -16.23 -4.77 14.17
CA GLU A 92 -17.68 -4.91 14.27
C GLU A 92 -18.18 -6.10 13.46
N LEU A 93 -17.63 -6.28 12.25
CA LEU A 93 -17.99 -7.39 11.37
C LEU A 93 -17.18 -8.67 11.61
N GLY A 94 -16.10 -8.60 12.39
CA GLY A 94 -15.20 -9.73 12.64
C GLY A 94 -14.47 -10.21 11.39
N ARG A 95 -14.31 -9.33 10.40
CA ARG A 95 -13.63 -9.54 9.13
C ARG A 95 -12.92 -8.25 8.73
N GLY A 96 -12.02 -8.28 7.76
CA GLY A 96 -11.41 -7.07 7.23
C GLY A 96 -11.75 -6.81 5.77
N TYR A 97 -11.20 -5.72 5.25
CA TYR A 97 -11.25 -5.36 3.85
C TYR A 97 -9.93 -4.78 3.37
N LEU A 98 -9.67 -4.88 2.08
CA LEU A 98 -8.48 -4.33 1.44
C LEU A 98 -8.80 -2.92 0.93
N LEU A 99 -7.96 -1.95 1.26
CA LEU A 99 -7.93 -0.66 0.60
C LEU A 99 -6.87 -0.67 -0.51
N ILE A 100 -7.22 -0.08 -1.64
CA ILE A 100 -6.38 -0.06 -2.85
C ILE A 100 -6.26 1.39 -3.31
N SER A 101 -5.03 1.86 -3.38
CA SER A 101 -4.70 3.19 -3.89
C SER A 101 -4.68 3.18 -5.40
N ASP A 102 -5.40 4.09 -6.03
CA ASP A 102 -5.40 4.32 -7.46
C ASP A 102 -4.83 5.70 -7.74
N SER A 103 -3.68 5.72 -8.42
CA SER A 103 -2.95 6.95 -8.71
C SER A 103 -3.44 7.64 -9.98
N SER A 104 -4.37 7.04 -10.73
CA SER A 104 -4.92 7.59 -11.96
C SER A 104 -5.67 8.91 -11.73
N SER A 105 -5.55 9.84 -12.68
CA SER A 105 -6.23 11.15 -12.65
C SER A 105 -6.07 11.87 -11.30
N ASN A 106 -7.17 12.18 -10.62
CA ASN A 106 -7.22 12.85 -9.30
C ASN A 106 -7.09 11.89 -8.10
N GLY A 107 -7.03 10.59 -8.38
CA GLY A 107 -6.88 9.51 -7.41
C GLY A 107 -8.19 9.03 -6.81
N LYS A 108 -8.25 7.73 -6.57
CA LYS A 108 -9.29 7.07 -5.79
C LYS A 108 -8.67 6.13 -4.78
N VAL A 109 -9.36 5.91 -3.67
CA VAL A 109 -9.13 4.73 -2.83
C VAL A 109 -10.33 3.82 -3.01
N TRP A 110 -10.06 2.58 -3.39
CA TRP A 110 -11.07 1.54 -3.53
C TRP A 110 -11.07 0.64 -2.30
N ARG A 111 -12.27 0.20 -1.88
CA ARG A 111 -12.46 -0.86 -0.90
C ARG A 111 -12.80 -2.15 -1.65
N TYR A 112 -12.05 -3.19 -1.38
CA TYR A 112 -12.32 -4.55 -1.84
C TYR A 112 -12.63 -5.42 -0.63
N GLU A 113 -13.78 -6.08 -0.66
CA GLU A 113 -14.17 -7.03 0.37
C GLU A 113 -14.19 -8.44 -0.22
N MET A 114 -14.07 -9.45 0.63
CA MET A 114 -14.51 -10.78 0.26
C MET A 114 -15.94 -10.96 0.76
N GLY A 115 -16.86 -11.21 -0.17
CA GLY A 115 -18.23 -11.57 0.19
C GLY A 115 -18.28 -12.81 1.09
N GLY A 116 -19.02 -12.72 2.19
CA GLY A 116 -19.35 -13.87 3.03
C GLY A 116 -20.57 -14.60 2.45
N GLY A 117 -20.37 -15.68 1.71
CA GLY A 117 -21.45 -16.51 1.16
C GLY A 117 -21.81 -16.21 -0.29
N ILE A 118 -23.11 -16.17 -0.62
CA ILE A 118 -23.62 -16.08 -2.02
C ILE A 118 -23.46 -14.67 -2.61
N ILE A 119 -23.19 -13.65 -1.79
CA ILE A 119 -23.04 -12.27 -2.24
C ILE A 119 -21.56 -11.90 -2.21
N PRO A 120 -20.84 -11.98 -3.35
CA PRO A 120 -19.53 -11.34 -3.46
C PRO A 120 -19.72 -9.84 -3.30
N ILE A 121 -19.13 -9.26 -2.26
CA ILE A 121 -19.02 -7.80 -2.15
C ILE A 121 -17.71 -7.46 -2.85
N GLY A 122 -17.77 -6.88 -4.05
CA GLY A 122 -16.58 -6.63 -4.88
C GLY A 122 -15.89 -5.29 -4.58
N LYS A 123 -15.30 -4.69 -5.62
CA LYS A 123 -14.71 -3.35 -5.60
C LYS A 123 -15.81 -2.30 -5.37
N SER A 124 -15.62 -1.43 -4.38
CA SER A 124 -16.47 -0.27 -4.07
C SER A 124 -15.61 0.97 -3.85
N LEU A 125 -16.15 2.16 -4.09
CA LEU A 125 -15.42 3.41 -3.87
C LEU A 125 -15.35 3.72 -2.36
N TYR A 126 -14.15 3.91 -1.84
CA TYR A 126 -13.93 4.30 -0.44
C TYR A 126 -13.71 5.81 -0.31
N LEU A 127 -12.82 6.37 -1.15
CA LEU A 127 -12.54 7.80 -1.18
C LEU A 127 -12.36 8.26 -2.63
N ASP A 128 -13.04 9.32 -3.00
CA ASP A 128 -12.82 10.02 -4.27
C ASP A 128 -11.83 11.18 -4.10
N GLN A 129 -11.15 11.55 -5.18
CA GLN A 129 -10.16 12.64 -5.21
C GLN A 129 -9.11 12.49 -4.10
N SER A 130 -8.54 11.29 -3.98
CA SER A 130 -7.63 10.90 -2.89
C SER A 130 -6.22 11.46 -3.05
N GLY A 131 -5.86 12.01 -4.21
CA GLY A 131 -4.54 12.60 -4.45
C GLY A 131 -4.54 14.07 -4.85
N CYS A 132 -5.57 14.52 -5.57
CA CYS A 132 -5.70 15.90 -6.04
C CYS A 132 -7.17 16.33 -5.97
N ARG A 133 -7.45 17.45 -5.31
CA ARG A 133 -8.82 17.95 -5.12
C ARG A 133 -8.94 19.46 -5.22
N SER A 134 -7.97 20.21 -4.70
CA SER A 134 -8.10 21.64 -4.46
C SER A 134 -7.83 22.48 -5.70
N GLY A 135 -6.95 22.00 -6.59
CA GLY A 135 -6.45 22.79 -7.71
C GLY A 135 -5.43 23.85 -7.31
N HIS A 136 -5.00 23.93 -6.04
CA HIS A 136 -4.11 24.99 -5.57
C HIS A 136 -2.63 24.73 -5.88
N ILE A 137 -2.21 23.46 -5.86
CA ILE A 137 -0.82 23.07 -6.09
C ILE A 137 -0.61 22.58 -7.52
N ASN A 138 -1.48 21.69 -7.97
CA ASN A 138 -1.53 21.18 -9.34
C ASN A 138 -2.95 21.33 -9.88
N GLU A 139 -3.11 21.42 -11.20
CA GLU A 139 -4.41 21.41 -11.84
C GLU A 139 -5.05 20.02 -11.69
N CYS A 140 -6.11 19.92 -10.87
CA CYS A 140 -6.83 18.68 -10.59
C CYS A 140 -8.02 18.48 -11.56
N ASP A 141 -7.82 18.75 -12.85
CA ASP A 141 -8.84 18.62 -13.88
C ASP A 141 -8.94 17.18 -14.45
N GLY A 142 -8.07 16.28 -13.98
CA GLY A 142 -7.98 14.90 -14.43
C GLY A 142 -7.17 14.69 -15.72
N SER A 143 -6.61 15.76 -16.31
CA SER A 143 -5.78 15.68 -17.52
C SER A 143 -4.41 15.06 -17.26
N SER A 144 -3.88 15.26 -16.05
CA SER A 144 -2.62 14.67 -15.61
C SER A 144 -2.82 13.23 -15.17
N LEU A 145 -2.13 12.28 -15.83
CA LEU A 145 -2.39 10.85 -15.65
C LEU A 145 -2.09 10.29 -14.26
N HIS A 146 -1.26 10.95 -13.44
CA HIS A 146 -0.82 10.38 -12.16
C HIS A 146 -0.74 11.43 -11.04
N LEU A 147 -1.84 12.09 -10.69
CA LEU A 147 -1.91 12.98 -9.51
C LEU A 147 -2.64 12.35 -8.32
N GLY A 148 -3.05 11.08 -8.45
CA GLY A 148 -3.81 10.38 -7.44
C GLY A 148 -3.04 9.99 -6.18
N SER A 149 -3.71 9.22 -5.32
CA SER A 149 -3.08 8.72 -4.09
C SER A 149 -1.97 7.72 -4.39
N LYS A 150 -1.01 7.65 -3.47
CA LYS A 150 0.11 6.71 -3.52
C LYS A 150 0.08 5.79 -2.32
N GLY A 151 1.07 5.86 -1.43
CA GLY A 151 1.13 5.02 -0.24
C GLY A 151 -0.13 5.15 0.63
N LEU A 152 -0.55 4.02 1.19
CA LEU A 152 -1.63 3.88 2.15
C LEU A 152 -1.12 3.17 3.41
N ALA A 153 -1.52 3.67 4.57
CA ALA A 153 -1.30 2.94 5.83
C ALA A 153 -2.47 3.14 6.77
N VAL A 154 -2.80 2.12 7.54
CA VAL A 154 -3.83 2.19 8.56
C VAL A 154 -3.19 2.49 9.90
N GLN A 155 -3.62 3.56 10.55
CA GLN A 155 -3.25 3.83 11.92
C GLN A 155 -3.98 2.85 12.83
N VAL A 156 -3.24 1.89 13.39
CA VAL A 156 -3.77 1.01 14.43
C VAL A 156 -3.79 1.81 15.73
N THR A 157 -4.88 2.55 15.96
CA THR A 157 -5.08 3.32 17.19
C THR A 157 -5.84 2.52 18.22
N LYS A 158 -5.35 2.55 19.46
CA LYS A 158 -6.19 2.40 20.64
C LYS A 158 -6.08 3.66 21.47
N ASP A 159 -7.13 4.47 21.41
CA ASP A 159 -7.43 5.42 22.47
C ASP A 159 -8.15 4.62 23.57
N GLU A 160 -7.83 4.83 24.85
CA GLU A 160 -8.52 4.14 25.96
C GLU A 160 -10.04 4.38 25.92
N GLU A 161 -10.48 5.44 25.23
CA GLU A 161 -11.90 5.80 25.05
C GLU A 161 -12.45 5.58 23.64
N ARG A 162 -11.61 5.28 22.62
CA ARG A 162 -12.05 5.07 21.22
C ARG A 162 -11.37 3.84 20.64
N PHE A 163 -12.17 2.79 20.44
CA PHE A 163 -11.74 1.51 19.89
C PHE A 163 -11.94 1.38 18.38
N ASP A 164 -12.57 2.37 17.73
CA ASP A 164 -13.21 2.12 16.44
C ASP A 164 -12.64 2.98 15.31
N ILE A 165 -12.20 2.23 14.27
CA ILE A 165 -11.80 2.63 12.92
C ILE A 165 -10.38 3.20 12.82
N GLY A 166 -9.51 2.40 12.18
CA GLY A 166 -8.15 2.81 11.87
C GLY A 166 -8.13 4.01 10.92
N LEU A 167 -7.56 5.11 11.38
CA LEU A 167 -7.42 6.34 10.59
C LEU A 167 -6.48 6.06 9.41
N LEU A 168 -6.97 6.35 8.20
CA LEU A 168 -6.23 6.06 6.96
C LEU A 168 -5.22 7.18 6.68
N LEU A 169 -3.94 6.83 6.57
CA LEU A 169 -2.95 7.70 5.97
C LEU A 169 -2.95 7.58 4.46
N ILE A 170 -2.80 8.73 3.81
CA ILE A 170 -2.76 8.82 2.36
C ILE A 170 -1.61 9.76 1.97
N ALA A 171 -0.72 9.26 1.13
CA ALA A 171 0.21 10.09 0.39
C ALA A 171 -0.51 10.72 -0.81
N GLU A 172 -0.83 12.01 -0.72
CA GLU A 172 -1.53 12.76 -1.76
C GLU A 172 -0.51 13.38 -2.71
N LYS A 173 -0.26 12.72 -3.85
CA LYS A 173 0.75 13.18 -4.81
C LYS A 173 0.37 14.52 -5.45
N GLY A 174 -0.90 14.69 -5.83
CA GLY A 174 -1.42 15.92 -6.44
C GLY A 174 -1.43 17.13 -5.50
N GLU A 175 -1.71 16.92 -4.21
CA GLU A 175 -1.67 17.97 -3.19
C GLU A 175 -0.28 18.14 -2.55
N LYS A 176 0.69 17.29 -2.91
CA LYS A 176 2.07 17.34 -2.42
C LYS A 176 2.14 17.32 -0.88
N ARG A 177 1.47 16.32 -0.28
CA ARG A 177 1.37 16.19 1.18
C ARG A 177 1.04 14.76 1.62
N ILE A 178 1.23 14.48 2.90
CA ILE A 178 0.72 13.27 3.57
C ILE A 178 -0.36 13.70 4.56
N ILE A 179 -1.52 13.06 4.50
CA ILE A 179 -2.67 13.37 5.34
C ILE A 179 -3.13 12.15 6.12
N ARG A 180 -3.83 12.40 7.22
CA ARG A 180 -4.70 11.44 7.90
C ARG A 180 -6.16 11.74 7.57
N LEU A 181 -6.87 10.74 7.07
CA LEU A 181 -8.32 10.80 6.87
C LEU A 181 -9.01 10.48 8.18
N GLU A 182 -9.74 11.47 8.69
CA GLU A 182 -10.52 11.40 9.92
C GLU A 182 -11.92 10.80 9.66
N ASN A 183 -12.58 10.31 10.71
CA ASN A 183 -13.89 9.66 10.62
C ASN A 183 -15.01 10.58 10.09
N ASP A 184 -14.88 11.90 10.28
CA ASP A 184 -15.81 12.89 9.74
C ASP A 184 -15.50 13.28 8.27
N GLY A 185 -14.50 12.62 7.67
CA GLY A 185 -14.00 12.90 6.32
C GLY A 185 -13.03 14.09 6.25
N ALA A 186 -12.65 14.69 7.38
CA ALA A 186 -11.59 15.69 7.41
C ALA A 186 -10.25 15.06 7.02
N ARG A 187 -9.41 15.83 6.34
CA ARG A 187 -8.03 15.48 6.02
C ARG A 187 -7.11 16.35 6.86
N THR A 188 -6.48 15.76 7.88
CA THR A 188 -5.48 16.40 8.73
C THR A 188 -4.12 16.30 8.05
N PRO A 189 -3.48 17.40 7.62
CA PRO A 189 -2.12 17.36 7.09
C PRO A 189 -1.12 16.96 8.17
N LEU A 190 -0.27 15.99 7.87
CA LEU A 190 0.80 15.54 8.75
C LEU A 190 2.18 15.96 8.24
N VAL A 191 2.34 15.98 6.92
CA VAL A 191 3.58 16.39 6.25
C VAL A 191 3.24 17.24 5.05
N LEU A 192 3.81 18.43 4.98
CA LEU A 192 3.73 19.33 3.83
C LEU A 192 5.11 19.50 3.19
N ASP A 193 6.10 19.77 4.04
CA ASP A 193 7.45 20.12 3.64
C ASP A 193 8.46 19.17 4.28
N VAL A 194 9.57 18.91 3.58
CA VAL A 194 10.67 18.06 4.04
C VAL A 194 12.03 18.71 3.74
N PRO A 195 13.08 18.37 4.50
CA PRO A 195 14.46 18.72 4.15
C PRO A 195 14.83 18.25 2.74
N SER A 196 15.51 19.07 1.94
CA SER A 196 15.99 18.67 0.61
C SER A 196 17.09 17.63 0.70
N LEU A 197 17.01 16.62 -0.18
CA LEU A 197 18.04 15.60 -0.41
C LEU A 197 19.12 16.09 -1.38
N CYS A 198 18.83 17.11 -2.17
CA CYS A 198 19.74 17.65 -3.17
C CYS A 198 20.76 18.62 -2.56
N ASP A 199 20.40 19.26 -1.45
CA ASP A 199 21.25 20.16 -0.68
C ASP A 199 21.79 19.49 0.60
N ASP A 200 22.44 20.26 1.47
CA ASP A 200 22.95 19.80 2.77
C ASP A 200 21.85 19.60 3.83
N GLY A 201 20.60 19.37 3.41
CA GLY A 201 19.44 19.17 4.29
C GLY A 201 18.96 20.42 5.01
N LYS A 202 19.50 21.60 4.72
CA LYS A 202 19.12 22.86 5.40
C LYS A 202 17.91 23.54 4.80
N THR A 203 17.63 23.29 3.53
CA THR A 203 16.49 23.85 2.81
C THR A 203 15.30 22.92 2.94
N PHE A 204 14.13 23.48 3.26
CA PHE A 204 12.87 22.74 3.26
C PHE A 204 12.12 23.04 1.97
N HIS A 205 11.47 22.03 1.42
CA HIS A 205 10.63 22.16 0.25
C HIS A 205 9.37 21.33 0.42
N ARG A 206 8.29 21.73 -0.26
CA ARG A 206 7.06 20.94 -0.36
C ARG A 206 7.40 19.56 -0.89
N LEU A 207 6.76 18.50 -0.38
CA LEU A 207 6.85 17.15 -0.95
C LEU A 207 6.63 17.19 -2.46
N GLN A 208 7.41 16.46 -3.25
CA GLN A 208 7.26 16.42 -4.71
C GLN A 208 6.59 15.13 -5.17
N ASN A 209 6.96 14.00 -4.56
CA ASN A 209 6.55 12.69 -5.01
C ASN A 209 6.50 11.68 -3.85
N PRO A 210 5.61 11.89 -2.86
CA PRO A 210 5.54 11.02 -1.70
C PRO A 210 5.14 9.61 -2.14
N GLY A 211 5.86 8.62 -1.64
CA GLY A 211 5.73 7.21 -2.03
C GLY A 211 5.02 6.40 -0.95
N GLN A 212 5.72 5.42 -0.40
CA GLN A 212 5.21 4.57 0.67
C GLN A 212 5.13 5.29 2.00
N VAL A 213 4.13 4.90 2.78
CA VAL A 213 3.89 5.38 4.15
C VAL A 213 3.67 4.16 5.03
N VAL A 214 4.27 4.15 6.22
CA VAL A 214 4.18 3.04 7.16
C VAL A 214 4.16 3.58 8.59
N TYR A 215 3.28 3.04 9.42
CA TYR A 215 3.34 3.29 10.85
C TYR A 215 4.37 2.41 11.52
N THR A 216 5.17 3.02 12.40
CA THR A 216 5.88 2.23 13.40
C THR A 216 4.92 1.83 14.51
N PRO A 217 5.19 0.70 15.17
CA PRO A 217 4.43 0.28 16.35
C PRO A 217 4.46 1.30 17.51
N PHE A 218 5.41 2.23 17.49
CA PHE A 218 5.56 3.31 18.48
C PHE A 218 4.81 4.59 18.08
N GLY A 219 4.03 4.55 17.00
CA GLY A 219 3.22 5.69 16.58
C GLY A 219 3.99 6.77 15.82
N ASP A 220 5.15 6.43 15.28
CA ASP A 220 5.85 7.27 14.31
C ASP A 220 5.38 6.94 12.88
N LEU A 221 5.53 7.89 11.98
CA LEU A 221 5.27 7.72 10.56
C LEU A 221 6.60 7.67 9.82
N LEU A 222 6.85 6.58 9.13
CA LEU A 222 7.91 6.49 8.14
C LEU A 222 7.33 6.69 6.74
N PHE A 223 8.00 7.46 5.90
CA PHE A 223 7.57 7.61 4.52
C PHE A 223 8.74 7.84 3.57
N THR A 224 8.54 7.50 2.30
CA THR A 224 9.52 7.76 1.24
C THR A 224 9.16 9.01 0.46
N GLU A 225 10.15 9.83 0.12
CA GLU A 225 10.01 10.94 -0.82
C GLU A 225 11.10 10.85 -1.87
N ARG A 226 10.73 11.09 -3.13
CA ARG A 226 11.63 11.05 -4.28
C ARG A 226 11.82 12.46 -4.85
N GLU A 227 13.06 12.93 -4.82
CA GLU A 227 13.45 14.25 -5.32
C GLU A 227 14.34 14.13 -6.56
N GLU A 228 14.07 14.93 -7.59
CA GLU A 228 14.94 15.05 -8.76
C GLU A 228 15.94 16.17 -8.51
N CYS A 229 17.22 15.80 -8.44
CA CYS A 229 18.32 16.73 -8.21
C CYS A 229 18.97 17.11 -9.54
N HIS A 230 19.36 18.38 -9.65
CA HIS A 230 20.09 18.90 -10.80
C HIS A 230 21.47 19.35 -10.37
N GLN A 231 22.52 18.78 -10.97
CA GLN A 231 23.88 19.25 -10.78
C GLN A 231 24.26 20.17 -11.94
N GLN A 232 24.44 21.46 -11.65
CA GLN A 232 24.99 22.40 -12.63
C GLN A 232 26.47 22.07 -12.85
N GLU A 233 26.84 21.69 -14.08
CA GLU A 233 28.24 21.54 -14.46
C GLU A 233 28.93 22.91 -14.56
N VAL A 234 30.21 22.95 -14.20
CA VAL A 234 31.10 24.10 -14.39
C VAL A 234 31.36 24.27 -15.90
N GLU A 235 31.15 25.49 -16.41
CA GLU A 235 31.29 25.99 -17.80
C GLU A 235 31.48 24.95 -18.93
N GLY A 236 30.41 24.73 -19.71
CA GLY A 236 30.44 24.06 -21.02
C GLY A 236 29.89 22.63 -21.06
N GLY A 237 29.47 22.11 -19.92
CA GLY A 237 28.94 20.76 -19.76
C GLY A 237 27.40 20.64 -19.78
N LYS A 238 26.89 19.41 -19.93
CA LYS A 238 25.44 19.11 -19.90
C LYS A 238 24.99 18.94 -18.45
N SER A 239 23.93 19.64 -18.04
CA SER A 239 23.26 19.40 -16.74
C SER A 239 22.87 17.93 -16.62
N ILE A 240 23.34 17.28 -15.55
CA ILE A 240 22.99 15.90 -15.22
C ILE A 240 21.88 15.98 -14.16
N SER A 241 20.70 15.43 -14.48
CA SER A 241 19.69 15.16 -13.46
C SER A 241 19.85 13.75 -12.94
N PHE A 242 19.66 13.59 -11.63
CA PHE A 242 19.63 12.29 -10.98
C PHE A 242 18.56 12.32 -9.89
N VAL A 243 18.03 11.14 -9.58
CA VAL A 243 16.96 11.00 -8.60
C VAL A 243 17.55 10.53 -7.28
N LYS A 244 17.22 11.21 -6.19
CA LYS A 244 17.45 10.73 -4.83
C LYS A 244 16.13 10.32 -4.20
N THR A 245 16.16 9.27 -3.40
CA THR A 245 15.06 8.93 -2.51
C THR A 245 15.52 9.06 -1.07
N GLY A 246 14.64 9.53 -0.19
CA GLY A 246 14.87 9.62 1.25
C GLY A 246 13.78 8.90 1.99
N ILE A 247 14.13 8.32 3.14
CA ILE A 247 13.15 7.84 4.12
C ILE A 247 13.14 8.85 5.25
N TYR A 248 11.96 9.39 5.50
CA TYR A 248 11.69 10.41 6.50
C TYR A 248 10.89 9.80 7.64
N ARG A 249 11.05 10.38 8.83
CA ARG A 249 10.33 9.98 10.05
C ARG A 249 9.64 11.19 10.66
N VAL A 250 8.34 11.08 10.89
CA VAL A 250 7.59 12.00 11.75
C VAL A 250 7.37 11.30 13.09
N LYS A 251 7.97 11.85 14.14
CA LYS A 251 7.84 11.30 15.49
C LYS A 251 6.46 11.57 16.06
N ASP A 252 5.94 10.62 16.83
CA ASP A 252 4.73 10.76 17.65
C ASP A 252 3.50 11.23 16.84
N VAL A 253 3.45 10.88 15.54
CA VAL A 253 2.42 11.35 14.61
C VAL A 253 1.00 10.97 15.07
N VAL A 254 0.89 9.88 15.83
CA VAL A 254 -0.38 9.39 16.39
C VAL A 254 -0.98 10.38 17.39
N ASN A 255 -0.15 11.22 18.01
CA ASN A 255 -0.54 12.23 18.98
C ASN A 255 -0.95 13.57 18.33
N ILE A 256 -0.77 13.73 17.02
CA ILE A 256 -1.19 14.94 16.31
C ILE A 256 -2.73 15.00 16.33
N PRO A 257 -3.33 16.09 16.85
CA PRO A 257 -4.79 16.20 16.94
C PRO A 257 -5.42 16.32 15.55
N SER A 258 -6.61 15.73 15.39
CA SER A 258 -7.43 15.90 14.20
C SER A 258 -7.86 17.35 14.04
N ILE A 259 -7.88 17.86 12.81
CA ILE A 259 -8.48 19.17 12.53
C ILE A 259 -9.99 19.03 12.29
N PRO A 260 -10.81 20.03 12.65
CA PRO A 260 -12.24 19.99 12.34
C PRO A 260 -12.48 19.96 10.82
N PHE A 261 -13.50 19.24 10.36
CA PHE A 261 -13.91 19.19 8.94
C PHE A 261 -13.96 20.56 8.24
N LYS A 262 -14.50 21.58 8.93
CA LYS A 262 -14.58 22.97 8.43
C LYS A 262 -13.22 23.59 8.07
N ASN A 263 -12.15 23.21 8.77
CA ASN A 263 -10.80 23.71 8.50
C ASN A 263 -10.06 22.86 7.45
N SER A 264 -10.54 21.64 7.17
CA SER A 264 -9.86 20.72 6.25
C SER A 264 -9.76 21.24 4.82
N ARG A 265 -10.76 22.01 4.37
CA ARG A 265 -10.73 22.64 3.04
C ARG A 265 -9.60 23.67 2.94
N ASP A 266 -9.45 24.51 3.95
CA ASP A 266 -8.42 25.55 3.98
C ASP A 266 -7.02 24.94 4.15
N ALA A 267 -6.94 23.78 4.80
CA ALA A 267 -5.71 23.02 5.00
C ALA A 267 -5.01 22.54 3.72
N HIS A 268 -5.66 22.64 2.57
CA HIS A 268 -5.02 22.42 1.27
C HIS A 268 -3.96 23.49 0.93
N GLN A 269 -4.18 24.72 1.38
CA GLN A 269 -3.27 25.85 1.11
C GLN A 269 -2.25 26.07 2.21
N TRP A 270 -2.30 25.28 3.30
CA TRP A 270 -1.40 25.48 4.41
C TRP A 270 0.06 25.41 3.97
N THR A 271 0.83 26.32 4.54
CA THR A 271 2.28 26.34 4.61
C THR A 271 2.75 25.53 5.81
N LEU A 272 4.04 25.16 5.85
CA LEU A 272 4.65 24.55 7.04
C LEU A 272 4.42 25.39 8.30
N LYS A 273 4.46 26.72 8.18
CA LYS A 273 4.23 27.64 9.30
C LYS A 273 2.81 27.49 9.85
N GLU A 274 1.79 27.53 9.00
CA GLU A 274 0.39 27.37 9.43
C GLU A 274 0.14 25.98 10.01
N MET A 275 0.76 24.94 9.45
CA MET A 275 0.70 23.59 10.00
C MET A 275 1.30 23.53 11.42
N ILE A 276 2.46 24.13 11.65
CA ILE A 276 3.10 24.20 12.98
C ILE A 276 2.28 25.05 13.97
N GLU A 277 1.62 26.11 13.51
CA GLU A 277 0.72 26.91 14.36
C GLU A 277 -0.50 26.10 14.83
N GLN A 278 -0.97 25.13 14.03
CA GLN A 278 -2.08 24.23 14.38
C GLN A 278 -1.63 22.96 15.12
N HIS A 279 -0.42 22.49 14.87
CA HIS A 279 0.14 21.26 15.41
C HIS A 279 1.41 21.57 16.20
N VAL A 280 1.35 21.38 17.52
CA VAL A 280 2.51 21.58 18.40
C VAL A 280 3.60 20.58 18.00
N GLU A 281 4.76 21.12 17.60
CA GLU A 281 6.05 20.44 17.42
C GLU A 281 6.02 19.19 16.53
N VAL A 282 5.78 19.36 15.22
CA VAL A 282 6.06 18.31 14.23
C VAL A 282 7.55 18.32 13.89
N THR A 283 8.30 17.32 14.36
CA THR A 283 9.71 17.11 13.97
C THR A 283 9.79 16.06 12.87
N ILE A 284 10.44 16.43 11.77
CA ILE A 284 10.70 15.55 10.62
C ILE A 284 12.20 15.27 10.56
N ASP A 285 12.56 14.02 10.78
CA ASP A 285 13.94 13.54 10.67
C ASP A 285 14.15 12.82 9.33
N VAL A 286 15.38 12.84 8.82
CA VAL A 286 15.79 12.04 7.64
C VAL A 286 16.74 10.93 8.12
N PRO A 287 16.21 9.82 8.66
CA PRO A 287 17.06 8.75 9.18
C PRO A 287 17.91 8.10 8.09
N TYR A 288 17.42 8.05 6.85
CA TYR A 288 18.12 7.43 5.72
C TYR A 288 18.05 8.29 4.46
N SER A 289 19.21 8.63 3.90
CA SER A 289 19.32 9.44 2.67
C SER A 289 20.28 8.83 1.66
N ASN A 290 20.42 9.50 0.50
CA ASN A 290 21.20 9.03 -0.65
C ASN A 290 20.80 7.61 -1.07
N LEU A 291 19.52 7.32 -0.90
CA LEU A 291 18.97 6.05 -1.33
C LEU A 291 18.99 6.08 -2.86
N GLY A 292 19.24 4.91 -3.46
CA GLY A 292 18.87 4.70 -4.85
C GLY A 292 17.35 4.88 -5.02
N ASP A 293 16.78 4.18 -5.98
CA ASP A 293 15.32 4.13 -6.04
C ASP A 293 14.81 3.20 -4.93
N VAL A 294 14.19 3.75 -3.89
CA VAL A 294 13.49 2.94 -2.87
C VAL A 294 12.18 2.47 -3.46
N SER A 295 12.02 1.16 -3.50
CA SER A 295 10.78 0.54 -3.96
C SER A 295 9.77 0.43 -2.83
N ASP A 296 10.22 -0.01 -1.65
CA ASP A 296 9.32 -0.31 -0.54
C ASP A 296 10.00 -0.25 0.83
N VAL A 297 9.21 -0.05 1.88
CA VAL A 297 9.62 -0.01 3.28
C VAL A 297 8.64 -0.85 4.09
N LEU A 298 9.14 -1.75 4.93
CA LEU A 298 8.31 -2.65 5.72
C LEU A 298 8.85 -2.79 7.15
N ILE A 299 7.96 -2.71 8.15
CA ILE A 299 8.32 -3.02 9.54
C ILE A 299 8.40 -4.54 9.71
N GLY A 300 9.51 -5.01 10.26
CA GLY A 300 9.71 -6.42 10.56
C GLY A 300 8.89 -6.89 11.75
N LYS A 301 8.80 -8.21 11.88
CA LYS A 301 8.04 -8.89 12.95
C LYS A 301 8.45 -8.46 14.36
N GLU A 302 9.74 -8.24 14.57
CA GLU A 302 10.28 -7.83 15.87
C GLU A 302 9.99 -6.36 16.22
N MET A 303 9.42 -5.59 15.28
CA MET A 303 9.05 -4.17 15.45
C MET A 303 10.20 -3.20 15.69
N THR A 304 11.40 -3.74 15.87
CA THR A 304 12.67 -3.02 15.96
C THR A 304 13.43 -3.00 14.64
N SER A 305 12.99 -3.77 13.64
CA SER A 305 13.68 -3.86 12.36
C SER A 305 12.87 -3.26 11.22
N ILE A 306 13.55 -2.62 10.28
CA ILE A 306 12.98 -2.09 9.04
C ILE A 306 13.62 -2.81 7.86
N TYR A 307 12.79 -3.34 6.98
CA TYR A 307 13.20 -3.84 5.68
C TYR A 307 13.05 -2.75 4.64
N ILE A 308 14.09 -2.52 3.85
CA ILE A 308 14.09 -1.51 2.77
C ILE A 308 14.48 -2.19 1.48
N SER A 309 13.60 -2.10 0.49
CA SER A 309 13.85 -2.56 -0.86
C SER A 309 14.43 -1.43 -1.70
N THR A 310 15.63 -1.63 -2.25
CA THR A 310 16.33 -0.62 -3.05
C THR A 310 16.69 -1.15 -4.43
N ARG A 311 16.74 -0.22 -5.38
CA ARG A 311 17.26 -0.41 -6.72
C ARG A 311 18.34 0.63 -7.00
N LYS A 312 19.51 0.18 -7.41
CA LYS A 312 20.65 1.05 -7.71
C LYS A 312 21.18 0.79 -9.12
N PRO A 313 21.24 1.81 -9.99
CA PRO A 313 21.91 1.71 -11.27
C PRO A 313 23.41 1.42 -11.10
N ASN A 314 23.95 0.57 -11.97
CA ASN A 314 25.37 0.27 -12.07
C ASN A 314 25.79 0.23 -13.56
N HIS A 315 27.09 0.05 -13.84
CA HIS A 315 27.60 0.03 -15.22
C HIS A 315 27.07 -1.13 -16.08
N ASN A 316 26.61 -2.21 -15.43
CA ASN A 316 26.12 -3.45 -16.03
C ASN A 316 24.64 -3.68 -15.67
N GLY A 317 23.84 -2.60 -15.59
CA GLY A 317 22.40 -2.68 -15.35
C GLY A 317 22.00 -2.13 -13.98
N CYS A 318 21.18 -2.90 -13.25
CA CYS A 318 20.64 -2.50 -11.96
C CYS A 318 20.83 -3.60 -10.93
N THR A 319 21.29 -3.22 -9.72
CA THR A 319 21.28 -4.11 -8.56
C THR A 319 20.05 -3.86 -7.72
N HIS A 320 19.46 -4.94 -7.21
CA HIS A 320 18.28 -4.93 -6.37
C HIS A 320 18.64 -5.57 -5.03
N PHE A 321 18.47 -4.83 -3.94
CA PHE A 321 18.81 -5.30 -2.60
C PHE A 321 17.65 -5.10 -1.66
N ILE A 322 17.52 -6.04 -0.73
CA ILE A 322 16.72 -5.87 0.48
C ILE A 322 17.72 -5.64 1.61
N HIS A 323 17.59 -4.52 2.30
CA HIS A 323 18.34 -4.21 3.52
C HIS A 323 17.47 -4.51 4.73
N LYS A 324 18.09 -4.97 5.82
CA LYS A 324 17.43 -5.10 7.13
C LYS A 324 18.20 -4.22 8.12
N ILE A 325 17.53 -3.24 8.69
CA ILE A 325 18.11 -2.34 9.67
C ILE A 325 17.48 -2.65 11.01
N GLU A 326 18.29 -2.75 12.05
CA GLU A 326 17.79 -2.71 13.43
C GLU A 326 17.81 -1.26 13.89
N GLU A 327 16.63 -0.71 14.15
CA GLU A 327 16.48 0.59 14.78
C GLU A 327 16.62 0.45 16.29
N ASP A 328 17.59 1.20 16.82
CA ASP A 328 17.62 1.52 18.23
C ASP A 328 16.57 2.62 18.48
N ILE A 329 15.40 2.18 18.95
CA ILE A 329 14.23 3.04 19.20
C ILE A 329 14.53 4.11 20.25
N ASP A 330 15.52 3.87 21.11
CA ASP A 330 15.93 4.79 22.17
C ASP A 330 17.02 5.78 21.70
N SER A 331 17.58 5.58 20.50
CA SER A 331 18.60 6.48 19.98
C SER A 331 17.97 7.80 19.51
N GLU A 332 18.22 8.87 20.27
CA GLU A 332 17.89 10.25 19.86
C GLU A 332 18.78 10.76 18.71
N SER A 333 19.59 9.89 18.10
CA SER A 333 20.50 10.29 17.04
C SER A 333 19.70 10.76 15.83
N THR A 334 19.83 12.03 15.48
CA THR A 334 19.33 12.62 14.23
C THR A 334 20.33 12.43 13.08
N GLU A 335 21.34 11.56 13.26
CA GLU A 335 22.36 11.34 12.24
C GLU A 335 21.77 10.56 11.06
N THR A 336 21.76 11.21 9.91
CA THR A 336 21.34 10.60 8.65
C THR A 336 22.32 9.52 8.23
N LYS A 337 21.83 8.28 8.12
CA LYS A 337 22.62 7.12 7.68
C LYS A 337 22.57 6.99 6.16
N ASP A 338 23.73 6.66 5.58
CA ASP A 338 23.88 6.37 4.14
C ASP A 338 23.56 4.90 3.85
N ILE A 339 22.58 4.63 2.98
CA ILE A 339 22.17 3.25 2.67
C ILE A 339 23.22 2.41 1.98
N SER A 340 24.16 3.03 1.30
CA SER A 340 25.24 2.29 0.65
C SER A 340 26.10 1.51 1.65
N LYS A 341 26.00 1.86 2.94
CA LYS A 341 26.69 1.21 4.07
C LYS A 341 25.77 0.28 4.87
N LEU A 342 24.48 0.20 4.53
CA LEU A 342 23.54 -0.65 5.26
C LEU A 342 23.76 -2.12 4.93
N PRO A 343 23.61 -3.02 5.92
CA PRO A 343 23.76 -4.45 5.70
C PRO A 343 22.71 -4.94 4.69
N ILE A 344 23.18 -5.71 3.72
CA ILE A 344 22.32 -6.40 2.76
C ILE A 344 21.75 -7.62 3.47
N PHE A 345 20.43 -7.70 3.53
CA PHE A 345 19.70 -8.87 4.03
C PHE A 345 19.56 -9.91 2.93
N PHE A 346 19.23 -9.47 1.71
CA PHE A 346 19.06 -10.38 0.58
C PHE A 346 19.36 -9.68 -0.76
N ASP A 347 20.05 -10.38 -1.66
CA ASP A 347 20.35 -9.91 -3.01
C ASP A 347 19.29 -10.40 -4.01
N MET A 348 18.47 -9.48 -4.47
CA MET A 348 17.39 -9.73 -5.43
C MET A 348 17.87 -9.66 -6.89
N THR A 349 19.12 -9.25 -7.15
CA THR A 349 19.61 -8.95 -8.51
C THR A 349 19.48 -10.14 -9.45
N LYS A 350 19.65 -11.38 -8.96
CA LYS A 350 19.52 -12.60 -9.77
C LYS A 350 18.12 -12.86 -10.33
N PHE A 351 17.09 -12.23 -9.78
CA PHE A 351 15.69 -12.40 -10.22
C PHE A 351 15.29 -11.40 -11.31
N TYR A 352 16.17 -10.46 -11.67
CA TYR A 352 15.96 -9.48 -12.70
C TYR A 352 16.74 -9.88 -13.95
N GLU A 353 16.01 -10.22 -15.01
CA GLU A 353 16.60 -10.49 -16.32
C GLU A 353 16.78 -9.16 -17.04
N MET A 354 17.94 -8.48 -16.94
CA MET A 354 18.51 -7.60 -17.98
C MET A 354 19.71 -6.84 -17.41
N PRO A 355 20.93 -7.05 -17.94
CA PRO A 355 22.11 -6.30 -17.51
C PRO A 355 22.21 -4.90 -18.11
N ASN A 356 21.24 -4.41 -18.89
CA ASN A 356 21.46 -3.18 -19.68
C ASN A 356 20.44 -2.06 -19.43
N SER A 357 19.37 -2.30 -18.67
CA SER A 357 18.38 -1.25 -18.36
C SER A 357 17.82 -1.37 -16.95
N CYS A 358 17.79 -0.24 -16.25
CA CYS A 358 17.13 -0.07 -14.95
C CYS A 358 15.62 0.20 -15.07
N SER A 359 15.03 -0.02 -16.25
CA SER A 359 13.61 0.20 -16.48
C SER A 359 12.72 -0.85 -15.82
N GLU A 360 13.24 -2.04 -15.52
CA GLU A 360 12.41 -3.15 -15.06
C GLU A 360 12.13 -3.11 -13.56
N GLY A 361 10.84 -3.08 -13.21
CA GLY A 361 10.27 -3.54 -11.95
C GLY A 361 10.72 -2.86 -10.65
N LYS A 362 9.86 -2.94 -9.66
CA LYS A 362 10.17 -2.63 -8.26
C LYS A 362 9.99 -3.88 -7.41
N THR A 363 10.68 -3.95 -6.28
CA THR A 363 10.50 -5.03 -5.31
C THR A 363 9.64 -4.50 -4.17
N PHE A 364 8.43 -5.04 -4.04
CA PHE A 364 7.50 -4.80 -2.94
C PHE A 364 7.58 -5.95 -1.94
N LEU A 365 7.40 -5.61 -0.67
CA LEU A 365 7.67 -6.46 0.46
C LEU A 365 6.41 -6.65 1.31
N THR A 366 6.21 -7.87 1.81
CA THR A 366 5.29 -8.12 2.93
C THR A 366 5.84 -9.24 3.79
N ILE A 367 5.34 -9.38 5.01
CA ILE A 367 5.85 -10.34 5.99
C ILE A 367 4.70 -11.09 6.66
N ASP A 368 4.87 -12.40 6.87
CA ASP A 368 3.90 -13.20 7.58
C ASP A 368 4.11 -13.20 9.12
N ASP A 369 3.18 -13.82 9.83
CA ASP A 369 3.22 -14.02 11.28
C ASP A 369 4.41 -14.86 11.78
N LYS A 370 5.10 -15.56 10.89
CA LYS A 370 6.31 -16.35 11.22
C LYS A 370 7.59 -15.56 11.00
N GLY A 371 7.53 -14.45 10.27
CA GLY A 371 8.69 -13.62 9.92
C GLY A 371 9.29 -13.97 8.57
N ASN A 372 8.59 -14.73 7.72
CA ASN A 372 8.99 -14.96 6.35
C ASN A 372 8.67 -13.72 5.51
N LEU A 373 9.67 -13.21 4.82
CA LEU A 373 9.58 -12.07 3.93
C LEU A 373 9.19 -12.55 2.52
N PHE A 374 8.17 -11.93 1.94
CA PHE A 374 7.74 -12.14 0.57
C PHE A 374 8.15 -10.90 -0.23
N ALA A 375 8.88 -11.10 -1.32
CA ALA A 375 9.46 -10.03 -2.13
C ALA A 375 9.12 -10.20 -3.61
N THR A 376 8.52 -9.19 -4.25
CA THR A 376 8.16 -9.26 -5.67
C THR A 376 9.35 -9.03 -6.59
N PHE A 377 9.29 -9.62 -7.78
CA PHE A 377 10.11 -9.28 -8.94
C PHE A 377 9.27 -9.40 -10.22
N PRO A 378 9.72 -8.89 -11.37
CA PRO A 378 9.00 -9.04 -12.64
C PRO A 378 8.70 -10.51 -12.96
N GLY A 379 7.42 -10.88 -12.94
CA GLY A 379 6.97 -12.24 -13.22
C GLY A 379 7.02 -13.21 -12.04
N GLY A 380 7.32 -12.77 -10.81
CA GLY A 380 7.30 -13.67 -9.68
C GLY A 380 7.41 -13.05 -8.28
N LEU A 381 7.54 -13.94 -7.31
CA LEU A 381 7.70 -13.65 -5.89
C LEU A 381 8.76 -14.58 -5.30
N VAL A 382 9.63 -14.05 -4.43
CA VAL A 382 10.59 -14.81 -3.63
C VAL A 382 10.10 -14.86 -2.20
N ILE A 383 10.21 -16.02 -1.56
CA ILE A 383 9.99 -16.20 -0.12
C ILE A 383 11.35 -16.39 0.54
N ILE A 384 11.65 -15.54 1.51
CA ILE A 384 12.91 -15.49 2.25
C ILE A 384 12.56 -15.70 3.72
N ASP A 385 13.28 -16.54 4.44
CA ASP A 385 13.03 -16.71 5.87
C ASP A 385 13.56 -15.52 6.69
N LYS A 386 13.37 -15.58 8.00
CA LYS A 386 13.79 -14.52 8.93
C LYS A 386 15.32 -14.34 9.03
N ASP A 387 16.08 -15.36 8.63
CA ASP A 387 17.54 -15.43 8.72
C ASP A 387 18.20 -14.98 7.40
N GLY A 388 17.41 -14.80 6.34
CA GLY A 388 17.85 -14.34 5.02
C GLY A 388 18.01 -15.47 4.00
N ASP A 389 17.61 -16.70 4.34
CA ASP A 389 17.73 -17.83 3.44
C ASP A 389 16.57 -17.87 2.43
N HIS A 390 16.90 -18.16 1.18
CA HIS A 390 15.93 -18.33 0.10
C HIS A 390 15.14 -19.63 0.30
N LEU A 391 13.83 -19.53 0.56
CA LEU A 391 12.95 -20.67 0.70
C LEU A 391 12.35 -21.12 -0.64
N ALA A 392 11.79 -20.20 -1.41
CA ALA A 392 11.02 -20.54 -2.61
C ALA A 392 10.91 -19.38 -3.61
N THR A 393 10.78 -19.73 -4.89
CA THR A 393 10.40 -18.82 -5.97
C THR A 393 9.03 -19.22 -6.53
N ILE A 394 8.12 -18.27 -6.63
CA ILE A 394 6.82 -18.45 -7.28
C ILE A 394 6.85 -17.64 -8.57
N ASN A 395 6.83 -18.29 -9.72
CA ASN A 395 6.73 -17.60 -11.01
C ASN A 395 5.26 -17.56 -11.45
N PHE A 396 4.83 -16.40 -11.88
CA PHE A 396 3.54 -16.18 -12.50
C PHE A 396 3.75 -15.68 -13.93
N GLN A 397 3.18 -16.40 -14.89
CA GLN A 397 3.20 -16.00 -16.28
C GLN A 397 1.77 -15.77 -16.76
N TYR A 398 1.59 -14.70 -17.51
CA TYR A 398 0.36 -14.48 -18.24
C TYR A 398 0.55 -15.03 -19.66
N SER A 399 -0.16 -16.09 -20.01
CA SER A 399 -0.27 -16.53 -21.40
C SER A 399 -1.40 -15.75 -22.06
N ASP A 400 -1.07 -14.59 -22.63
CA ASP A 400 -1.99 -13.99 -23.58
C ASP A 400 -1.98 -14.81 -24.88
N GLN A 401 -3.11 -14.84 -25.60
CA GLN A 401 -3.21 -15.48 -26.91
C GLN A 401 -2.22 -14.88 -27.94
N SER A 402 -1.65 -13.71 -27.64
CA SER A 402 -0.67 -13.00 -28.45
C SER A 402 0.75 -13.57 -28.43
N SER A 403 1.02 -14.71 -27.78
CA SER A 403 2.30 -15.44 -27.77
C SER A 403 3.52 -14.70 -27.18
N LEU A 404 3.36 -13.46 -26.70
CA LEU A 404 4.38 -12.73 -25.96
C LEU A 404 4.08 -12.84 -24.46
N SER A 405 4.88 -13.62 -23.73
CA SER A 405 4.79 -13.70 -22.28
C SER A 405 5.17 -12.35 -21.67
N THR A 406 4.19 -11.57 -21.22
CA THR A 406 4.45 -10.35 -20.46
C THR A 406 4.65 -10.70 -19.00
N LYS A 407 5.81 -10.29 -18.45
CA LYS A 407 6.08 -10.42 -17.02
C LYS A 407 5.18 -9.46 -16.27
N ILE A 408 4.40 -10.00 -15.34
CA ILE A 408 3.58 -9.18 -14.45
C ILE A 408 4.50 -8.35 -13.56
N GLN A 409 4.29 -7.04 -13.54
CA GLN A 409 4.99 -6.12 -12.66
C GLN A 409 4.06 -5.74 -11.53
N ALA A 410 4.39 -6.19 -10.32
CA ALA A 410 3.66 -5.80 -9.13
C ALA A 410 3.87 -4.31 -8.85
N THR A 411 2.85 -3.68 -8.27
CA THR A 411 2.90 -2.32 -7.72
C THR A 411 2.72 -2.31 -6.20
N SER A 412 2.16 -3.37 -5.61
CA SER A 412 2.08 -3.54 -4.16
C SER A 412 1.90 -5.01 -3.78
N LEU A 413 2.13 -5.33 -2.51
CA LEU A 413 1.99 -6.67 -1.97
C LEU A 413 1.51 -6.60 -0.51
N THR A 414 0.38 -7.23 -0.20
CA THR A 414 -0.21 -7.22 1.15
C THR A 414 -0.72 -8.61 1.54
N ILE A 415 -0.28 -9.16 2.67
CA ILE A 415 -0.95 -10.30 3.30
C ILE A 415 -2.10 -9.77 4.14
N ALA A 416 -3.28 -10.36 3.98
CA ALA A 416 -4.49 -10.01 4.71
C ALA A 416 -4.86 -11.10 5.73
N ASN A 417 -5.68 -10.73 6.71
CA ASN A 417 -6.18 -11.68 7.72
C ASN A 417 -7.31 -12.61 7.22
N ASP A 418 -7.80 -12.41 6.00
CA ASP A 418 -8.73 -13.33 5.33
C ASP A 418 -8.04 -14.61 4.78
N GLY A 419 -6.72 -14.72 4.96
CA GLY A 419 -5.93 -15.86 4.49
C GLY A 419 -5.49 -15.73 3.03
N TYR A 420 -5.57 -14.54 2.44
CA TYR A 420 -5.06 -14.26 1.11
C TYR A 420 -3.88 -13.28 1.16
N MET A 421 -3.02 -13.40 0.16
CA MET A 421 -2.06 -12.38 -0.21
C MET A 421 -2.54 -11.71 -1.48
N TYR A 422 -2.59 -10.39 -1.43
CA TYR A 422 -3.03 -9.53 -2.51
C TYR A 422 -1.82 -8.92 -3.19
N LEU A 423 -1.85 -8.89 -4.52
CA LEU A 423 -0.83 -8.29 -5.36
C LEU A 423 -1.53 -7.38 -6.36
N THR A 424 -1.15 -6.12 -6.42
CA THR A 424 -1.62 -5.21 -7.48
C THR A 424 -0.61 -5.14 -8.60
N THR A 425 -1.11 -4.94 -9.82
CA THR A 425 -0.36 -4.39 -10.96
C THR A 425 -0.91 -3.00 -11.25
N GLU A 426 -0.48 -2.33 -12.32
CA GLU A 426 -1.08 -1.05 -12.70
C GLU A 426 -2.61 -1.15 -12.88
N SER A 427 -3.12 -2.23 -13.48
CA SER A 427 -4.54 -2.36 -13.85
C SER A 427 -5.28 -3.53 -13.20
N LYS A 428 -4.61 -4.35 -12.38
CA LYS A 428 -5.21 -5.59 -11.84
C LYS A 428 -4.98 -5.74 -10.35
N LEU A 429 -5.95 -6.35 -9.67
CA LEU A 429 -5.78 -6.93 -8.34
C LEU A 429 -5.80 -8.45 -8.48
N LEU A 430 -4.74 -9.09 -8.03
CA LEU A 430 -4.60 -10.52 -7.94
C LEU A 430 -4.62 -10.94 -6.47
N ARG A 431 -5.04 -12.18 -6.21
CA ARG A 431 -4.91 -12.79 -4.88
C ARG A 431 -4.40 -14.21 -4.96
N LEU A 432 -3.67 -14.64 -3.93
CA LEU A 432 -3.24 -16.01 -3.73
C LEU A 432 -3.63 -16.46 -2.33
N LYS A 433 -4.26 -17.62 -2.22
CA LYS A 433 -4.61 -18.19 -0.91
C LYS A 433 -3.38 -18.71 -0.18
N LEU A 434 -3.17 -18.23 1.04
CA LEU A 434 -2.08 -18.63 1.92
C LEU A 434 -2.59 -19.48 3.10
N LYS A 435 -1.65 -20.20 3.73
CA LYS A 435 -1.84 -20.85 5.03
C LYS A 435 -1.18 -20.05 6.16
N SER A 436 -0.19 -19.23 5.84
CA SER A 436 0.37 -18.24 6.76
C SER A 436 -0.65 -17.13 7.01
N LYS A 437 -0.46 -16.39 8.11
CA LYS A 437 -1.33 -15.29 8.50
C LYS A 437 -0.60 -13.97 8.36
N MET A 438 -1.37 -12.89 8.30
CA MET A 438 -0.83 -11.54 8.41
C MET A 438 -0.12 -11.37 9.75
N LEU A 439 0.99 -10.62 9.74
CA LEU A 439 1.63 -10.17 10.96
C LEU A 439 0.67 -9.24 11.73
N ASN A 440 0.19 -9.70 12.89
CA ASN A 440 -0.62 -8.88 13.77
C ASN A 440 0.28 -8.13 14.75
N HIS A 441 0.40 -6.81 14.58
CA HIS A 441 1.06 -5.98 15.56
C HIS A 441 0.22 -5.90 16.85
N PRO A 442 0.85 -5.88 18.04
CA PRO A 442 0.17 -5.80 19.31
C PRO A 442 -0.56 -4.48 19.37
N THR A 443 -1.89 -4.57 19.38
CA THR A 443 -2.76 -3.41 19.35
C THR A 443 -2.88 -2.74 20.72
N ASN A 444 -2.24 -3.28 21.77
CA ASN A 444 -2.31 -2.77 23.15
C ASN A 444 -1.20 -1.77 23.53
N MET A 445 -0.42 -1.29 22.57
CA MET A 445 0.63 -0.31 22.87
C MET A 445 0.03 1.09 22.92
N ILE A 446 -0.15 1.62 24.13
CA ILE A 446 -0.44 3.03 24.34
C ILE A 446 0.88 3.76 24.20
N VAL A 447 0.99 4.63 23.19
CA VAL A 447 2.13 5.54 23.03
C VAL A 447 1.87 6.74 23.94
N PRO A 448 2.55 6.86 25.09
CA PRO A 448 2.36 8.04 25.93
C PRO A 448 2.84 9.27 25.18
N LYS A 449 2.17 10.41 25.38
CA LYS A 449 2.72 11.69 24.92
C LYS A 449 4.09 11.88 25.55
N ARG A 450 5.13 12.09 24.73
CA ARG A 450 6.43 12.54 25.22
C ARG A 450 6.23 13.86 25.96
N LYS A 451 6.87 13.95 27.13
CA LYS A 451 6.72 15.08 28.07
C LYS A 451 7.56 16.27 27.68
#